data_AF-A0A2S8WWD2-F1
#
_entry.id   AF-A0A2S8WWD2-F1
#
_cell.length_a   1.000
_cell.length_b   1.000
_cell.length_c   1.000
_cell.angle_alpha   90.00
_cell.angle_beta   90.00
_cell.angle_gamma   90.00
#
_symmetry.space_group_name_H-M   'P 1'
#
loop_
_entity.id
_entity.type
_entity.pdbx_description
1 polymer ?
#
loop_
_entity_poly.entity_id
_entity_poly.type
_entity_poly.pdbx_seq_one_letter_code
_entity_poly.pdbx_strand_id
1 'polypeptide(L)'
;MSERLSPTRVAAIWAATLVLLAVAAVSVITLVNHKVFGPGQLVKQLHAQLVAGDGAKALGLLQATVPKGNALLLDGPGLRAASADIRDFTIGSPESIAGTENTVVVPTSYTVHGVEQHTNYQLRSTGRQWLFFDQWEFVPSTLPTVQISANTTNEVSINSLPAPLTKGSAVVPVFAPAVINTGFKTPHFAASSRGLVVTDLAAKGTKVKLRTEPTKTLLDEVNKQINTYLDTCASQQVLMPANCPMSYSTSARVHSDSIHWSILDYPSAEVVSYDGGWVLKPLTVKTHLDLTEQNLRTGAYTEKSVDDSFGFTAVLKVSTTKVRVTPVASE
;
A
#
# COMPACT_ATOMS: atom_id res chain seq x y z
N MET A 1 -65.15 -19.60 -55.13
CA MET A 1 -64.70 -21.01 -55.14
C MET A 1 -63.82 -21.20 -53.92
N SER A 2 -64.35 -21.76 -52.83
CA SER A 2 -63.59 -21.97 -51.59
C SER A 2 -62.86 -23.30 -51.73
N GLU A 3 -61.56 -23.28 -52.04
CA GLU A 3 -60.71 -24.46 -51.91
C GLU A 3 -60.77 -24.92 -50.45
N ARG A 4 -61.58 -25.96 -50.19
CA ARG A 4 -61.58 -26.62 -48.89
C ARG A 4 -60.25 -27.35 -48.77
N LEU A 5 -59.33 -26.78 -48.00
CA LEU A 5 -58.08 -27.44 -47.61
C LEU A 5 -58.41 -28.84 -47.09
N SER A 6 -57.76 -29.87 -47.64
CA SER A 6 -57.92 -31.24 -47.16
C SER A 6 -57.52 -31.31 -45.69
N PRO A 7 -58.17 -32.16 -44.86
CA PRO A 7 -57.87 -32.29 -43.44
C PRO A 7 -56.38 -32.59 -43.16
N THR A 8 -55.70 -33.25 -44.11
CA THR A 8 -54.26 -33.51 -44.10
C THR A 8 -53.40 -32.25 -44.23
N ARG A 9 -53.79 -31.28 -45.08
CA ARG A 9 -53.08 -30.00 -45.22
C ARG A 9 -53.27 -29.12 -43.99
N VAL A 10 -54.47 -29.11 -43.42
CA VAL A 10 -54.76 -28.39 -42.16
C VAL A 10 -53.93 -28.97 -41.02
N ALA A 11 -53.88 -30.30 -40.88
CA ALA A 11 -53.05 -30.97 -39.88
C ALA A 11 -51.55 -30.69 -40.08
N ALA A 12 -51.06 -30.69 -41.33
CA ALA A 12 -49.66 -30.37 -41.63
C ALA A 12 -49.29 -28.92 -41.29
N ILE A 13 -50.18 -27.95 -41.56
CA ILE A 13 -49.98 -26.54 -41.20
C ILE A 13 -49.95 -26.37 -39.67
N TRP A 14 -50.86 -27.03 -38.94
CA TRP A 14 -50.85 -27.00 -37.47
C TRP A 14 -49.60 -27.65 -36.88
N ALA A 15 -49.17 -28.79 -37.43
CA ALA A 15 -47.94 -29.45 -37.00
C ALA A 15 -46.70 -28.56 -37.26
N ALA A 16 -46.60 -27.96 -38.46
CA ALA A 16 -45.51 -27.04 -38.79
C ALA A 16 -45.51 -25.80 -37.88
N THR A 17 -46.70 -25.24 -37.59
CA THR A 17 -46.86 -24.09 -36.68
C THR A 17 -46.43 -24.47 -35.25
N LEU A 18 -46.81 -25.65 -34.77
CA LEU A 18 -46.44 -26.14 -33.44
C LEU A 18 -44.93 -26.36 -33.31
N VAL A 19 -44.29 -26.93 -34.35
CA VAL A 19 -42.83 -27.09 -34.39
C VAL A 19 -42.15 -25.71 -34.37
N LEU A 20 -42.64 -24.76 -35.16
CA LEU A 20 -42.06 -23.42 -35.22
C LEU A 20 -42.20 -22.67 -33.88
N LEU A 21 -43.35 -22.80 -33.21
CA LEU A 21 -43.56 -22.29 -31.85
C LEU A 21 -42.64 -22.96 -30.83
N ALA A 22 -42.43 -24.28 -30.93
CA ALA A 22 -41.52 -25.00 -30.05
C ALA A 22 -40.06 -24.53 -30.22
N VAL A 23 -39.59 -24.36 -31.46
CA VAL A 23 -38.24 -23.83 -31.74
C VAL A 23 -38.09 -22.40 -31.22
N ALA A 24 -39.10 -21.54 -31.41
CA ALA A 24 -39.10 -20.19 -30.88
C ALA A 24 -39.05 -20.18 -29.34
N ALA A 25 -39.86 -21.02 -28.69
CA ALA A 25 -39.87 -21.17 -27.25
C ALA A 25 -38.51 -21.64 -26.71
N VAL A 26 -37.91 -22.67 -27.31
CA VAL A 26 -36.57 -23.16 -26.93
C VAL A 26 -35.51 -22.07 -27.12
N SER A 27 -35.60 -21.30 -28.21
CA SER A 27 -34.67 -20.21 -28.49
C SER A 27 -34.78 -19.10 -27.45
N VAL A 28 -35.99 -18.71 -27.08
CA VAL A 28 -36.25 -17.71 -26.01
C VAL A 28 -35.77 -18.24 -24.66
N ILE A 29 -36.08 -19.49 -24.30
CA ILE A 29 -35.62 -20.12 -23.06
C ILE A 29 -34.09 -20.11 -23.00
N THR A 30 -33.43 -20.55 -24.07
CA THR A 30 -31.95 -20.59 -24.15
C THR A 30 -31.36 -19.19 -23.99
N LEU A 31 -31.93 -18.18 -24.66
CA LEU A 31 -31.48 -16.80 -24.57
C LEU A 31 -31.63 -16.25 -23.13
N VAL A 32 -32.79 -16.47 -22.52
CA VAL A 32 -33.09 -16.04 -21.15
C VAL A 32 -32.19 -16.78 -20.16
N ASN A 33 -31.93 -18.06 -20.38
CA ASN A 33 -31.03 -18.86 -19.55
C ASN A 33 -29.58 -18.36 -19.63
N HIS A 34 -29.12 -17.93 -20.81
CA HIS A 34 -27.79 -17.32 -20.95
C HIS A 34 -27.70 -15.90 -20.39
N LYS A 35 -28.74 -15.08 -20.53
CA LYS A 35 -28.69 -13.64 -20.19
C LYS A 35 -29.16 -13.32 -18.78
N VAL A 36 -30.15 -14.03 -18.26
CA VAL A 36 -30.86 -13.71 -17.01
C VAL A 36 -30.56 -14.74 -15.93
N PHE A 37 -30.55 -16.03 -16.28
CA PHE A 37 -30.30 -17.12 -15.33
C PHE A 37 -28.89 -17.72 -15.45
N GLY A 38 -28.00 -17.04 -16.17
CA GLY A 38 -26.64 -17.50 -16.39
C GLY A 38 -25.74 -17.26 -15.17
N PRO A 39 -24.64 -18.02 -15.03
CA PRO A 39 -23.71 -17.87 -13.90
C PRO A 39 -23.05 -16.48 -13.85
N GLY A 40 -22.88 -15.82 -15.00
CA GLY A 40 -22.39 -14.44 -15.06
C GLY A 40 -23.29 -13.42 -14.36
N GLN A 41 -24.60 -13.69 -14.23
CA GLN A 41 -25.50 -12.77 -13.54
C GLN A 41 -25.23 -12.74 -12.03
N LEU A 42 -24.86 -13.87 -11.42
CA LEU A 42 -24.46 -13.92 -10.02
C LEU A 42 -23.17 -13.15 -9.75
N VAL A 43 -22.20 -13.25 -10.67
CA VAL A 43 -20.96 -12.47 -10.60
C VAL A 43 -21.24 -10.97 -10.73
N LYS A 44 -22.15 -10.57 -11.62
CA LYS A 44 -22.62 -9.18 -11.73
C LYS A 44 -23.30 -8.69 -10.45
N GLN A 45 -24.17 -9.51 -9.86
CA GLN A 45 -24.83 -9.19 -8.60
C GLN A 45 -23.84 -9.04 -7.46
N LEU A 46 -22.87 -9.96 -7.35
CA LEU A 46 -21.78 -9.90 -6.37
C LEU A 46 -21.02 -8.59 -6.51
N HIS A 47 -20.53 -8.26 -7.71
CA HIS A 47 -19.81 -7.01 -7.95
C HIS A 47 -20.64 -5.77 -7.55
N ALA A 48 -21.93 -5.74 -7.87
CA ALA A 48 -22.83 -4.67 -7.45
C ALA A 48 -22.93 -4.55 -5.92
N GLN A 49 -22.96 -5.66 -5.18
CA GLN A 49 -22.95 -5.63 -3.71
C GLN A 49 -21.61 -5.13 -3.16
N LEU A 50 -20.48 -5.53 -3.75
CA LEU A 50 -19.15 -5.05 -3.36
C LEU A 50 -19.04 -3.52 -3.53
N VAL A 51 -19.49 -3.00 -4.69
CA VAL A 51 -19.50 -1.55 -4.97
C VAL A 51 -20.48 -0.79 -4.07
N ALA A 52 -21.63 -1.37 -3.73
CA ALA A 52 -22.59 -0.77 -2.80
C ALA A 52 -22.05 -0.74 -1.35
N GLY A 53 -21.11 -1.64 -1.02
CA GLY A 53 -20.66 -1.88 0.33
C GLY A 53 -21.61 -2.77 1.14
N ASP A 54 -22.40 -3.62 0.48
CA ASP A 54 -23.36 -4.55 1.11
C ASP A 54 -22.69 -5.91 1.37
N GLY A 55 -21.84 -5.97 2.40
CA GLY A 55 -21.02 -7.13 2.74
C GLY A 55 -21.81 -8.39 3.08
N ALA A 56 -22.90 -8.24 3.83
CA ALA A 56 -23.75 -9.37 4.22
C ALA A 56 -24.38 -10.07 3.00
N LYS A 57 -24.83 -9.29 2.00
CA LYS A 57 -25.39 -9.85 0.75
C LYS A 57 -24.30 -10.48 -0.11
N ALA A 58 -23.13 -9.83 -0.23
CA ALA A 58 -21.99 -10.38 -0.95
C ALA A 58 -21.53 -11.72 -0.35
N LEU A 59 -21.43 -11.80 0.98
CA LEU A 59 -21.05 -13.01 1.70
C LEU A 59 -22.09 -14.12 1.51
N GLY A 60 -23.39 -13.77 1.56
CA GLY A 60 -24.49 -14.70 1.31
C GLY A 60 -24.48 -15.27 -0.10
N LEU A 61 -24.20 -14.45 -1.11
CA LEU A 61 -24.04 -14.90 -2.50
C LEU A 61 -22.88 -15.89 -2.64
N LEU A 62 -21.70 -15.55 -2.10
CA LEU A 62 -20.51 -16.39 -2.17
C LEU A 62 -20.59 -17.66 -1.32
N GLN A 63 -21.54 -17.73 -0.37
CA GLN A 63 -21.60 -18.76 0.68
C GLN A 63 -20.23 -18.93 1.37
N ALA A 64 -19.48 -17.83 1.51
CA ALA A 64 -18.10 -17.89 1.94
C ALA A 64 -17.99 -17.86 3.47
N THR A 65 -16.98 -18.55 4.01
CA THR A 65 -16.60 -18.45 5.42
C THR A 65 -15.62 -17.30 5.61
N VAL A 66 -15.80 -16.51 6.67
CA VAL A 66 -14.91 -15.41 7.03
C VAL A 66 -13.81 -15.91 7.99
N PRO A 67 -12.53 -15.85 7.60
CA PRO A 67 -11.42 -16.09 8.52
C PRO A 67 -11.40 -15.15 9.72
N LYS A 68 -10.69 -15.56 10.79
CA LYS A 68 -10.40 -14.66 11.91
C LYS A 68 -9.57 -13.46 11.44
N GLY A 69 -10.00 -12.26 11.79
CA GLY A 69 -9.29 -11.02 11.50
C GLY A 69 -10.17 -9.80 11.75
N ASN A 70 -9.64 -8.63 11.44
CA ASN A 70 -10.37 -7.36 11.50
C ASN A 70 -11.30 -7.26 10.29
N ALA A 71 -12.61 -7.14 10.54
CA ALA A 71 -13.66 -7.06 9.51
C ALA A 71 -13.76 -5.71 8.79
N LEU A 72 -12.78 -4.81 8.96
CA LEU A 72 -12.79 -3.43 8.46
C LEU A 72 -13.18 -3.28 6.98
N LEU A 73 -12.78 -4.22 6.13
CA LEU A 73 -13.03 -4.18 4.68
C LEU A 73 -14.18 -5.07 4.22
N LEU A 74 -14.95 -5.65 5.16
CA LEU A 74 -16.01 -6.60 4.82
C LEU A 74 -17.38 -5.96 4.65
N ASP A 75 -17.58 -4.71 5.04
CA ASP A 75 -18.88 -4.05 4.90
C ASP A 75 -18.75 -2.52 4.84
N GLY A 76 -19.82 -1.87 4.37
CA GLY A 76 -19.99 -0.42 4.43
C GLY A 76 -18.85 0.37 3.75
N PRO A 77 -18.36 1.45 4.39
CA PRO A 77 -17.32 2.31 3.79
C PRO A 77 -16.03 1.58 3.44
N GLY A 78 -15.60 0.61 4.24
CA GLY A 78 -14.34 -0.11 4.00
C GLY A 78 -14.42 -1.02 2.78
N LEU A 79 -15.55 -1.72 2.62
CA LEU A 79 -15.82 -2.51 1.42
C LEU A 79 -15.89 -1.63 0.17
N ARG A 80 -16.64 -0.51 0.24
CA ARG A 80 -16.70 0.45 -0.88
C ARG A 80 -15.32 0.97 -1.26
N ALA A 81 -14.50 1.34 -0.28
CA ALA A 81 -13.16 1.85 -0.53
C ALA A 81 -12.25 0.78 -1.17
N ALA A 82 -12.43 -0.51 -0.80
CA ALA A 82 -11.70 -1.61 -1.41
C ALA A 82 -12.11 -1.87 -2.87
N SER A 83 -13.33 -1.51 -3.28
CA SER A 83 -13.80 -1.67 -4.67
C SER A 83 -13.71 -0.38 -5.50
N ALA A 84 -13.38 0.77 -4.91
CA ALA A 84 -13.47 2.07 -5.56
C ALA A 84 -12.54 2.25 -6.78
N ASP A 85 -11.36 1.63 -6.74
CA ASP A 85 -10.34 1.75 -7.78
C ASP A 85 -10.50 0.71 -8.91
N ILE A 86 -11.51 -0.15 -8.81
CA ILE A 86 -11.82 -1.18 -9.81
C ILE A 86 -12.71 -0.56 -10.90
N ARG A 87 -12.22 -0.54 -12.13
CA ARG A 87 -12.89 0.06 -13.29
C ARG A 87 -13.07 -0.96 -14.42
N ASP A 88 -13.91 -0.62 -15.40
CA ASP A 88 -14.12 -1.39 -16.62
C ASP A 88 -14.45 -2.88 -16.40
N PHE A 89 -15.19 -3.18 -15.32
CA PHE A 89 -15.51 -4.55 -14.94
C PHE A 89 -16.35 -5.26 -16.01
N THR A 90 -15.77 -6.29 -16.60
CA THR A 90 -16.33 -7.07 -17.69
C THR A 90 -16.39 -8.54 -17.30
N ILE A 91 -17.48 -9.20 -17.67
CA ILE A 91 -17.72 -10.62 -17.40
C ILE A 91 -17.55 -11.37 -18.72
N GLY A 92 -16.60 -12.31 -18.75
CA GLY A 92 -16.35 -13.17 -19.89
C GLY A 92 -17.36 -14.31 -20.00
N SER A 93 -17.22 -15.09 -21.07
CA SER A 93 -18.04 -16.27 -21.29
C SER A 93 -17.71 -17.35 -20.25
N PRO A 94 -18.71 -18.04 -19.66
CA PRO A 94 -18.46 -19.16 -18.77
C PRO A 94 -17.75 -20.31 -19.50
N GLU A 95 -16.73 -20.87 -18.86
CA GLU A 95 -15.91 -21.97 -19.39
C GLU A 95 -16.09 -23.23 -18.52
N SER A 96 -16.28 -24.38 -19.16
CA SER A 96 -16.38 -25.67 -18.44
C SER A 96 -15.01 -26.10 -17.92
N ILE A 97 -14.96 -26.61 -16.70
CA ILE A 97 -13.73 -27.17 -16.12
C ILE A 97 -13.66 -28.66 -16.47
N ALA A 98 -12.56 -29.09 -17.10
CA ALA A 98 -12.33 -30.49 -17.40
C ALA A 98 -12.28 -31.34 -16.11
N GLY A 99 -13.08 -32.41 -16.06
CA GLY A 99 -13.10 -33.35 -14.94
C GLY A 99 -14.06 -32.98 -13.79
N THR A 100 -14.82 -31.88 -13.88
CA THR A 100 -15.91 -31.59 -12.94
C THR A 100 -17.23 -31.47 -13.69
N GLU A 101 -18.19 -32.34 -13.37
CA GLU A 101 -19.55 -32.18 -13.88
C GLU A 101 -20.21 -30.96 -13.23
N ASN A 102 -20.98 -30.20 -14.02
CA ASN A 102 -21.81 -29.07 -13.56
C ASN A 102 -21.07 -27.87 -12.93
N THR A 103 -19.75 -27.74 -13.09
CA THR A 103 -18.99 -26.57 -12.61
C THR A 103 -18.40 -25.77 -13.77
N VAL A 104 -18.53 -24.45 -13.70
CA VAL A 104 -17.99 -23.51 -14.69
C VAL A 104 -17.13 -22.45 -14.03
N VAL A 105 -16.12 -21.97 -14.75
CA VAL A 105 -15.37 -20.76 -14.42
C VAL A 105 -15.99 -19.60 -15.17
N VAL A 106 -16.30 -18.53 -14.46
CA VAL A 106 -16.67 -17.24 -15.06
C VAL A 106 -15.46 -16.31 -14.93
N PRO A 107 -14.68 -16.13 -16.01
CA PRO A 107 -13.58 -15.18 -16.01
C PRO A 107 -14.12 -13.75 -15.99
N THR A 108 -13.49 -12.89 -15.21
CA THR A 108 -13.79 -11.44 -15.19
C THR A 108 -12.52 -10.66 -15.44
N SER A 109 -12.62 -9.55 -16.16
CA SER A 109 -11.54 -8.60 -16.37
C SER A 109 -11.96 -7.22 -15.87
N TYR A 110 -10.99 -6.46 -15.38
CA TYR A 110 -11.18 -5.10 -14.89
C TYR A 110 -9.84 -4.38 -14.87
N THR A 111 -9.86 -3.06 -14.73
CA THR A 111 -8.65 -2.24 -14.65
C THR A 111 -8.48 -1.70 -13.23
N VAL A 112 -7.24 -1.72 -12.74
CA VAL A 112 -6.84 -1.06 -11.50
C VAL A 112 -5.63 -0.18 -11.81
N HIS A 113 -5.76 1.11 -11.58
CA HIS A 113 -4.72 2.11 -11.92
C HIS A 113 -4.18 1.98 -13.37
N GLY A 114 -5.06 1.65 -14.33
CA GLY A 114 -4.72 1.48 -15.75
C GLY A 114 -4.09 0.13 -16.13
N VAL A 115 -3.92 -0.79 -15.18
CA VAL A 115 -3.41 -2.15 -15.43
C VAL A 115 -4.58 -3.14 -15.45
N GLU A 116 -4.67 -3.94 -16.50
CA GLU A 116 -5.68 -5.01 -16.61
C GLU A 116 -5.41 -6.12 -15.58
N GLN A 117 -6.48 -6.59 -14.95
CA GLN A 117 -6.49 -7.60 -13.91
C GLN A 117 -7.62 -8.59 -14.18
N HIS A 118 -7.49 -9.79 -13.62
CA HIS A 118 -8.47 -10.86 -13.80
C HIS A 118 -8.83 -11.54 -12.49
N THR A 119 -10.10 -11.90 -12.33
CA THR A 119 -10.59 -12.75 -11.25
C THR A 119 -11.48 -13.84 -11.83
N ASN A 120 -11.24 -15.08 -11.42
CA ASN A 120 -11.98 -16.24 -11.90
C ASN A 120 -12.93 -16.74 -10.82
N TYR A 121 -14.23 -16.68 -11.08
CA TYR A 121 -15.25 -17.18 -10.16
C TYR A 121 -15.66 -18.60 -10.54
N GLN A 122 -15.71 -19.50 -9.57
CA GLN A 122 -16.23 -20.85 -9.78
C GLN A 122 -17.69 -20.94 -9.34
N LEU A 123 -18.55 -21.39 -10.24
CA LEU A 123 -19.97 -21.60 -9.98
C LEU A 123 -20.36 -23.02 -10.36
N ARG A 124 -21.29 -23.60 -9.60
CA ARG A 124 -21.86 -24.91 -9.88
C ARG A 124 -23.34 -24.82 -10.17
N SER A 125 -23.82 -25.65 -11.08
CA SER A 125 -25.25 -25.78 -11.36
C SER A 125 -25.91 -26.63 -10.27
N THR A 126 -27.01 -26.14 -9.73
CA THR A 126 -27.79 -26.79 -8.65
C THR A 126 -29.09 -27.40 -9.13
N GLY A 127 -29.28 -27.49 -10.45
CA GLY A 127 -30.50 -27.99 -11.09
C GLY A 127 -31.22 -26.92 -11.89
N ARG A 128 -32.54 -27.06 -12.02
CA ARG A 128 -33.40 -26.16 -12.79
C ARG A 128 -34.61 -25.70 -12.00
N GLN A 129 -34.91 -24.41 -12.12
CA GLN A 129 -36.17 -23.84 -11.67
C GLN A 129 -37.18 -23.85 -12.82
N TRP A 130 -38.44 -24.14 -12.50
CA TRP A 130 -39.54 -24.19 -13.47
C TRP A 130 -39.26 -25.11 -14.68
N LEU A 131 -38.52 -26.21 -14.49
CA LEU A 131 -38.10 -27.16 -15.52
C LEU A 131 -37.12 -26.64 -16.59
N PHE A 132 -37.00 -25.32 -16.79
CA PHE A 132 -36.35 -24.74 -17.96
C PHE A 132 -35.15 -23.85 -17.67
N PHE A 133 -35.09 -23.18 -16.51
CA PHE A 133 -34.05 -22.22 -16.20
C PHE A 133 -33.02 -22.83 -15.26
N ASP A 134 -31.75 -22.77 -15.63
CA ASP A 134 -30.69 -23.30 -14.80
C ASP A 134 -30.57 -22.48 -13.51
N GLN A 135 -30.23 -23.17 -12.43
CA GLN A 135 -29.86 -22.57 -11.18
C GLN A 135 -28.37 -22.73 -10.97
N TRP A 136 -27.76 -21.67 -10.46
CA TRP A 136 -26.33 -21.58 -10.21
C TRP A 136 -26.10 -21.08 -8.80
N GLU A 137 -25.00 -21.50 -8.22
CA GLU A 137 -24.48 -20.93 -6.99
C GLU A 137 -22.96 -20.87 -7.04
N PHE A 138 -22.37 -19.98 -6.26
CA PHE A 138 -20.92 -19.97 -6.08
C PHE A 138 -20.48 -21.24 -5.37
N VAL A 139 -19.34 -21.80 -5.78
CA VAL A 139 -18.70 -22.86 -5.02
C VAL A 139 -18.23 -22.26 -3.68
N PRO A 140 -18.70 -22.78 -2.52
CA PRO A 140 -18.34 -22.23 -1.22
C PRO A 140 -16.83 -22.19 -1.01
N SER A 141 -16.33 -21.08 -0.48
CA SER A 141 -14.91 -20.85 -0.26
C SER A 141 -14.64 -20.13 1.07
N THR A 142 -13.38 -19.98 1.44
CA THR A 142 -12.96 -19.16 2.56
C THR A 142 -12.39 -17.86 2.00
N LEU A 143 -12.84 -16.70 2.50
CA LEU A 143 -12.34 -15.42 2.01
C LEU A 143 -10.82 -15.31 2.14
N PRO A 144 -10.14 -14.66 1.18
CA PRO A 144 -8.72 -14.39 1.30
C PRO A 144 -8.41 -13.44 2.47
N THR A 145 -7.18 -13.49 2.96
CA THR A 145 -6.72 -12.62 4.06
C THR A 145 -5.44 -11.90 3.68
N VAL A 146 -5.37 -10.63 4.06
CA VAL A 146 -4.16 -9.82 3.96
C VAL A 146 -3.62 -9.54 5.35
N GLN A 147 -2.34 -9.82 5.57
CA GLN A 147 -1.63 -9.52 6.80
C GLN A 147 -0.77 -8.28 6.59
N ILE A 148 -1.11 -7.19 7.28
CA ILE A 148 -0.39 -5.92 7.25
C ILE A 148 0.48 -5.82 8.49
N SER A 149 1.75 -5.46 8.32
CA SER A 149 2.72 -5.34 9.41
C SER A 149 3.47 -4.02 9.35
N ALA A 150 3.66 -3.41 10.52
CA ALA A 150 4.48 -2.22 10.72
C ALA A 150 5.17 -2.30 12.09
N ASN A 151 6.43 -1.85 12.14
CA ASN A 151 7.27 -1.97 13.34
C ASN A 151 7.35 -0.67 14.15
N THR A 152 6.91 0.46 13.58
CA THR A 152 7.13 1.82 14.15
C THR A 152 5.85 2.45 14.70
N THR A 153 4.70 1.80 14.54
CA THR A 153 3.40 2.32 14.96
C THR A 153 2.52 1.18 15.48
N ASN A 154 1.55 1.52 16.31
CA ASN A 154 0.51 0.60 16.79
C ASN A 154 -0.78 0.68 15.95
N GLU A 155 -0.85 1.59 14.99
CA GLU A 155 -2.02 1.80 14.14
C GLU A 155 -1.56 2.14 12.72
N VAL A 156 -2.28 1.61 11.73
CA VAL A 156 -2.12 1.92 10.31
C VAL A 156 -3.46 2.35 9.73
N SER A 157 -3.43 3.09 8.64
CA SER A 157 -4.61 3.31 7.79
C SER A 157 -4.68 2.23 6.70
N ILE A 158 -5.84 1.64 6.51
CA ILE A 158 -6.17 0.72 5.41
C ILE A 158 -7.32 1.36 4.64
N ASN A 159 -7.11 1.72 3.37
CA ASN A 159 -8.05 2.48 2.54
C ASN A 159 -8.58 3.73 3.28
N SER A 160 -7.66 4.46 3.93
CA SER A 160 -7.94 5.65 4.74
C SER A 160 -8.76 5.41 6.03
N LEU A 161 -9.03 4.15 6.39
CA LEU A 161 -9.68 3.79 7.65
C LEU A 161 -8.65 3.33 8.69
N PRO A 162 -8.78 3.75 9.96
CA PRO A 162 -7.85 3.35 11.00
C PRO A 162 -7.98 1.85 11.31
N ALA A 163 -6.84 1.18 11.45
CA ALA A 163 -6.72 -0.23 11.76
C ALA A 163 -5.64 -0.43 12.85
N PRO A 164 -6.02 -0.80 14.08
CA PRO A 164 -5.05 -1.07 15.12
C PRO A 164 -4.24 -2.34 14.81
N LEU A 165 -2.97 -2.32 15.16
CA LEU A 165 -2.05 -3.44 15.03
C LEU A 165 -1.93 -4.18 16.37
N THR A 166 -2.15 -5.49 16.36
CA THR A 166 -1.90 -6.36 17.51
C THR A 166 -0.53 -7.01 17.34
N LYS A 167 0.39 -6.77 18.28
CA LYS A 167 1.78 -7.26 18.19
C LYS A 167 2.46 -6.87 16.86
N GLY A 168 2.23 -5.64 16.38
CA GLY A 168 2.82 -5.11 15.15
C GLY A 168 2.19 -5.61 13.85
N SER A 169 1.04 -6.30 13.89
CA SER A 169 0.34 -6.73 12.69
C SER A 169 -1.19 -6.71 12.81
N ALA A 170 -1.87 -6.57 11.67
CA ALA A 170 -3.31 -6.75 11.52
C ALA A 170 -3.59 -7.73 10.38
N VAL A 171 -4.51 -8.66 10.62
CA VAL A 171 -5.01 -9.58 9.59
C VAL A 171 -6.40 -9.10 9.20
N VAL A 172 -6.63 -8.89 7.91
CA VAL A 172 -7.88 -8.36 7.36
C VAL A 172 -8.40 -9.33 6.32
N PRO A 173 -9.56 -9.99 6.55
CA PRO A 173 -10.26 -10.72 5.51
C PRO A 173 -10.84 -9.76 4.48
N VAL A 174 -10.82 -10.14 3.21
CA VAL A 174 -11.25 -9.28 2.10
C VAL A 174 -12.02 -10.07 1.05
N PHE A 175 -12.92 -9.40 0.33
CA PHE A 175 -13.50 -9.96 -0.90
C PHE A 175 -12.52 -9.80 -2.07
N ALA A 176 -12.66 -10.62 -3.11
CA ALA A 176 -11.96 -10.41 -4.38
C ALA A 176 -12.97 -10.10 -5.52
N PRO A 177 -12.64 -9.16 -6.41
CA PRO A 177 -11.45 -8.32 -6.39
C PRO A 177 -11.50 -7.19 -5.35
N ALA A 178 -10.34 -6.81 -4.82
CA ALA A 178 -10.20 -5.68 -3.90
C ALA A 178 -8.85 -4.97 -4.07
N VAL A 179 -8.83 -3.66 -3.83
CA VAL A 179 -7.64 -2.82 -3.78
C VAL A 179 -7.40 -2.37 -2.34
N ILE A 180 -6.18 -2.59 -1.85
CA ILE A 180 -5.81 -2.31 -0.46
C ILE A 180 -4.61 -1.36 -0.45
N ASN A 181 -4.87 -0.11 -0.10
CA ASN A 181 -3.89 0.92 0.14
C ASN A 181 -3.62 0.99 1.64
N THR A 182 -2.38 0.75 2.05
CA THR A 182 -2.00 0.79 3.46
C THR A 182 -0.91 1.82 3.71
N GLY A 183 -0.90 2.39 4.90
CA GLY A 183 0.13 3.34 5.29
C GLY A 183 -0.06 3.81 6.72
N PHE A 184 0.87 4.63 7.18
CA PHE A 184 0.70 5.41 8.41
C PHE A 184 1.50 6.69 8.29
N LYS A 185 1.13 7.68 9.09
CA LYS A 185 1.86 8.94 9.19
C LYS A 185 1.88 9.40 10.64
N THR A 186 3.08 9.62 11.15
CA THR A 186 3.37 10.25 12.45
C THR A 186 4.21 11.50 12.19
N PRO A 187 4.47 12.34 13.21
CA PRO A 187 5.37 13.48 13.05
C PRO A 187 6.73 13.07 12.46
N HIS A 188 7.33 11.98 12.96
CA HIS A 188 8.72 11.62 12.60
C HIS A 188 8.88 10.50 11.57
N PHE A 189 7.84 9.69 11.39
CA PHE A 189 7.88 8.54 10.49
C PHE A 189 6.61 8.41 9.66
N ALA A 190 6.78 7.96 8.43
CA ALA A 190 5.68 7.59 7.55
C ALA A 190 6.00 6.29 6.81
N ALA A 191 4.95 5.61 6.35
CA ALA A 191 5.07 4.51 5.41
C ALA A 191 3.84 4.46 4.52
N SER A 192 4.01 3.99 3.29
CA SER A 192 2.89 3.67 2.40
C SER A 192 3.20 2.41 1.61
N SER A 193 2.16 1.64 1.26
CA SER A 193 2.26 0.54 0.32
C SER A 193 1.85 1.02 -1.07
N ARG A 194 2.44 0.42 -2.10
CA ARG A 194 1.81 0.39 -3.43
C ARG A 194 0.51 -0.41 -3.29
N GLY A 195 -0.61 0.11 -3.78
CA GLY A 195 -1.93 -0.52 -3.63
C GLY A 195 -1.90 -2.00 -3.99
N LEU A 196 -2.18 -2.87 -3.01
CA LEU A 196 -2.23 -4.31 -3.21
C LEU A 196 -3.55 -4.67 -3.87
N VAL A 197 -3.49 -5.28 -5.05
CA VAL A 197 -4.68 -5.84 -5.70
C VAL A 197 -4.82 -7.30 -5.31
N VAL A 198 -5.95 -7.64 -4.69
CA VAL A 198 -6.32 -9.01 -4.34
C VAL A 198 -7.25 -9.53 -5.41
N THR A 199 -6.74 -10.44 -6.24
CA THR A 199 -7.46 -10.98 -7.41
C THR A 199 -7.90 -12.43 -7.24
N ASP A 200 -7.22 -13.19 -6.38
CA ASP A 200 -7.46 -14.61 -6.11
C ASP A 200 -8.39 -14.79 -4.89
N LEU A 201 -9.50 -15.51 -5.11
CA LEU A 201 -10.53 -15.83 -4.11
C LEU A 201 -10.05 -16.82 -3.04
N ALA A 202 -8.96 -17.54 -3.27
CA ALA A 202 -8.41 -18.53 -2.34
C ALA A 202 -7.07 -18.12 -1.72
N ALA A 203 -6.58 -16.91 -2.02
CA ALA A 203 -5.28 -16.43 -1.55
C ALA A 203 -5.21 -16.39 -0.02
N LYS A 204 -4.32 -17.18 0.57
CA LYS A 204 -4.10 -17.21 2.02
C LYS A 204 -2.81 -16.48 2.36
N GLY A 205 -2.92 -15.48 3.24
CA GLY A 205 -1.78 -14.90 3.93
C GLY A 205 -0.89 -14.01 3.04
N THR A 206 -1.47 -13.22 2.14
CA THR A 206 -0.72 -12.16 1.45
C THR A 206 -0.17 -11.18 2.48
N LYS A 207 1.16 -11.04 2.55
CA LYS A 207 1.82 -10.20 3.56
C LYS A 207 2.23 -8.86 2.96
N VAL A 208 1.79 -7.78 3.60
CA VAL A 208 2.24 -6.41 3.31
C VAL A 208 3.08 -5.94 4.49
N LYS A 209 4.36 -5.69 4.23
CA LYS A 209 5.26 -5.07 5.19
C LYS A 209 5.46 -3.61 4.81
N LEU A 210 5.01 -2.71 5.68
CA LEU A 210 5.19 -1.28 5.47
C LEU A 210 6.67 -0.91 5.71
N ARG A 211 7.28 -0.28 4.71
CA ARG A 211 8.62 0.27 4.82
C ARG A 211 8.53 1.65 5.44
N THR A 212 8.96 1.76 6.70
CA THR A 212 9.03 3.04 7.40
C THR A 212 10.15 3.90 6.83
N GLU A 213 9.87 5.19 6.67
CA GLU A 213 10.81 6.21 6.23
C GLU A 213 10.75 7.43 7.16
N PRO A 214 11.88 8.11 7.41
CA PRO A 214 11.92 9.40 8.10
C PRO A 214 11.08 10.45 7.38
N THR A 215 10.34 11.27 8.12
CA THR A 215 9.65 12.43 7.55
C THR A 215 10.60 13.62 7.40
N LYS A 216 10.20 14.61 6.59
CA LYS A 216 10.87 15.90 6.53
C LYS A 216 10.93 16.58 7.91
N THR A 217 9.86 16.50 8.70
CA THR A 217 9.81 17.06 10.06
C THR A 217 10.90 16.48 10.95
N LEU A 218 11.13 15.16 10.91
CA LEU A 218 12.23 14.54 11.66
C LEU A 218 13.60 15.09 11.22
N LEU A 219 13.84 15.15 9.90
CA LEU A 219 15.10 15.65 9.37
C LEU A 219 15.35 17.12 9.73
N ASP A 220 14.32 17.96 9.65
CA ASP A 220 14.40 19.39 10.02
C ASP A 220 14.74 19.56 11.51
N GLU A 221 14.12 18.77 12.40
CA GLU A 221 14.40 18.81 13.84
C GLU A 221 15.81 18.30 14.20
N VAL A 222 16.28 17.26 13.49
CA VAL A 222 17.65 16.73 13.64
C VAL A 222 18.67 17.78 13.18
N ASN A 223 18.49 18.34 11.97
CA ASN A 223 19.38 19.37 11.42
C ASN A 223 19.45 20.59 12.33
N LYS A 224 18.31 21.03 12.87
CA LYS A 224 18.29 22.15 13.82
C LYS A 224 19.16 21.90 15.07
N GLN A 225 19.09 20.70 15.63
CA GLN A 225 19.92 20.33 16.79
C GLN A 225 21.40 20.28 16.44
N ILE A 226 21.75 19.76 15.27
CA ILE A 226 23.13 19.71 14.77
C ILE A 226 23.67 21.13 14.54
N ASN A 227 22.89 22.00 13.89
CA ASN A 227 23.31 23.38 13.63
C ASN A 227 23.54 24.13 14.95
N THR A 228 22.61 24.03 15.90
CA THR A 228 22.75 24.66 17.22
C THR A 228 24.02 24.20 17.96
N TYR A 229 24.35 22.91 17.85
CA TYR A 229 25.59 22.36 18.41
C TYR A 229 26.83 22.95 17.73
N LEU A 230 26.87 23.00 16.40
CA LEU A 230 27.98 23.55 15.64
C LEU A 230 28.14 25.06 15.85
N ASP A 231 27.05 25.80 16.00
CA ASP A 231 27.06 27.23 16.34
C ASP A 231 27.67 27.46 17.72
N THR A 232 27.32 26.61 18.68
CA THR A 232 27.92 26.64 20.02
C THR A 232 29.43 26.36 19.94
N CYS A 233 29.86 25.45 19.07
CA CYS A 233 31.28 25.19 18.82
C CYS A 233 32.00 26.40 18.22
N ALA A 234 31.44 27.00 17.17
CA ALA A 234 32.03 28.16 16.51
C ALA A 234 32.11 29.39 17.42
N SER A 235 31.23 29.49 18.43
CA SER A 235 31.28 30.58 19.42
C SER A 235 32.46 30.49 20.41
N GLN A 236 33.15 29.33 20.48
CA GLN A 236 34.28 29.16 21.39
C GLN A 236 35.56 29.72 20.77
N GLN A 237 36.14 30.71 21.42
CA GLN A 237 37.32 31.44 20.96
C GLN A 237 38.65 30.71 21.28
N VAL A 238 38.75 29.44 20.88
CA VAL A 238 39.91 28.55 21.11
C VAL A 238 40.20 27.70 19.89
N LEU A 239 41.45 27.25 19.72
CA LEU A 239 41.85 26.44 18.56
C LEU A 239 41.27 25.02 18.57
N MET A 240 40.90 24.51 19.74
CA MET A 240 40.30 23.18 19.92
C MET A 240 39.10 23.33 20.88
N PRO A 241 37.93 23.75 20.37
CA PRO A 241 36.73 23.89 21.18
C PRO A 241 36.36 22.59 21.88
N ALA A 242 35.94 22.68 23.14
CA ALA A 242 35.60 21.51 23.93
C ALA A 242 34.29 20.90 23.42
N ASN A 243 34.26 19.57 23.31
CA ASN A 243 33.14 18.80 22.76
C ASN A 243 32.77 19.21 21.34
N CYS A 244 33.76 19.49 20.49
CA CYS A 244 33.53 19.94 19.12
C CYS A 244 34.44 19.19 18.14
N PRO A 245 34.00 19.03 16.88
CA PRO A 245 34.76 18.29 15.89
C PRO A 245 35.92 19.11 15.28
N MET A 246 35.82 20.44 15.33
CA MET A 246 36.81 21.34 14.75
C MET A 246 38.05 21.46 15.63
N SER A 247 39.22 21.43 15.01
CA SER A 247 40.49 21.61 15.67
C SER A 247 41.51 22.23 14.73
N TYR A 248 42.41 23.05 15.27
CA TYR A 248 43.53 23.59 14.52
C TYR A 248 44.82 23.44 15.34
N SER A 249 45.84 22.84 14.72
CA SER A 249 47.15 22.61 15.32
C SER A 249 48.21 23.49 14.69
N THR A 250 48.97 24.20 15.51
CA THR A 250 50.09 25.04 15.07
C THR A 250 51.21 25.04 16.10
N SER A 251 52.45 25.22 15.64
CA SER A 251 53.62 25.43 16.51
C SER A 251 53.87 26.90 16.82
N ALA A 252 53.15 27.82 16.15
CA ALA A 252 53.23 29.25 16.42
C ALA A 252 52.45 29.62 17.70
N ARG A 253 52.76 30.78 18.30
CA ARG A 253 51.92 31.34 19.37
C ARG A 253 50.72 32.03 18.74
N VAL A 254 49.52 31.80 19.25
CA VAL A 254 48.29 32.41 18.71
C VAL A 254 47.76 33.49 19.64
N HIS A 255 47.31 34.59 19.05
CA HIS A 255 46.55 35.63 19.73
C HIS A 255 45.13 35.15 20.00
N SER A 256 44.79 34.89 21.26
CA SER A 256 43.51 34.28 21.62
C SER A 256 42.31 35.12 21.16
N ASP A 257 42.43 36.45 21.18
CA ASP A 257 41.43 37.43 20.74
C ASP A 257 41.17 37.41 19.22
N SER A 258 42.11 36.89 18.44
CA SER A 258 41.97 36.78 16.97
C SER A 258 41.32 35.50 16.49
N ILE A 259 41.04 34.52 17.37
CA ILE A 259 40.51 33.21 16.99
C ILE A 259 39.01 33.32 16.68
N HIS A 260 38.63 33.27 15.42
CA HIS A 260 37.23 33.31 15.01
C HIS A 260 36.89 32.12 14.11
N TRP A 261 36.02 31.25 14.63
CA TRP A 261 35.43 30.16 13.86
C TRP A 261 34.12 30.61 13.23
N SER A 262 33.86 30.17 12.01
CA SER A 262 32.54 30.23 11.38
C SER A 262 32.25 28.95 10.61
N ILE A 263 30.96 28.64 10.47
CA ILE A 263 30.52 27.47 9.70
C ILE A 263 30.27 27.91 8.26
N LEU A 264 30.97 27.32 7.31
CA LEU A 264 30.78 27.55 5.88
C LEU A 264 29.63 26.70 5.35
N ASP A 265 29.66 25.39 5.65
CA ASP A 265 28.65 24.44 5.21
C ASP A 265 28.24 23.54 6.38
N TYR A 266 26.95 23.57 6.73
CA TYR A 266 26.37 22.66 7.71
C TYR A 266 26.11 21.28 7.09
N PRO A 267 26.28 20.20 7.86
CA PRO A 267 25.97 18.86 7.39
C PRO A 267 24.46 18.70 7.15
N SER A 268 24.10 17.94 6.13
CA SER A 268 22.73 17.46 5.92
C SER A 268 22.56 16.10 6.58
N ALA A 269 21.69 16.00 7.59
CA ALA A 269 21.45 14.74 8.29
C ALA A 269 20.77 13.71 7.40
N GLU A 270 21.31 12.50 7.38
CA GLU A 270 20.69 11.32 6.80
C GLU A 270 20.38 10.30 7.89
N VAL A 271 19.09 9.97 8.05
CA VAL A 271 18.60 8.99 9.02
C VAL A 271 18.30 7.68 8.31
N VAL A 272 18.91 6.57 8.78
CA VAL A 272 18.74 5.24 8.19
C VAL A 272 18.36 4.21 9.24
N SER A 273 17.66 3.16 8.81
CA SER A 273 17.37 2.02 9.68
C SER A 273 18.60 1.10 9.75
N TYR A 274 19.02 0.76 10.96
CA TYR A 274 20.13 -0.16 11.22
C TYR A 274 19.87 -0.93 12.50
N ASP A 275 20.05 -2.26 12.47
CA ASP A 275 19.91 -3.18 13.61
C ASP A 275 18.61 -2.99 14.44
N GLY A 276 17.48 -2.83 13.76
CA GLY A 276 16.18 -2.61 14.41
C GLY A 276 15.97 -1.21 15.02
N GLY A 277 16.96 -0.32 14.93
CA GLY A 277 16.90 1.08 15.32
C GLY A 277 17.05 2.05 14.15
N TRP A 278 17.13 3.34 14.50
CA TRP A 278 17.38 4.45 13.58
C TRP A 278 18.67 5.16 13.98
N VAL A 279 19.56 5.35 13.01
CA VAL A 279 20.88 5.95 13.23
C VAL A 279 21.12 7.08 12.24
N LEU A 280 21.97 8.04 12.63
CA LEU A 280 22.49 9.05 11.73
C LEU A 280 23.71 8.49 11.00
N LYS A 281 23.81 8.77 9.70
CA LYS A 281 25.09 8.60 9.01
C LYS A 281 26.14 9.56 9.57
N PRO A 282 27.44 9.25 9.41
CA PRO A 282 28.51 10.20 9.73
C PRO A 282 28.27 11.56 9.07
N LEU A 283 28.59 12.62 9.80
CA LEU A 283 28.35 14.01 9.42
C LEU A 283 29.70 14.67 9.12
N THR A 284 29.71 15.61 8.19
CA THR A 284 30.88 16.42 7.86
C THR A 284 30.49 17.89 7.88
N VAL A 285 31.19 18.70 8.67
CA VAL A 285 31.02 20.16 8.71
C VAL A 285 32.22 20.82 8.02
N LYS A 286 31.96 21.87 7.24
CA LYS A 286 33.01 22.74 6.71
C LYS A 286 33.07 24.03 7.50
N THR A 287 34.26 24.41 7.95
CA THR A 287 34.46 25.59 8.80
C THR A 287 35.52 26.51 8.21
N HIS A 288 35.45 27.78 8.60
CA HIS A 288 36.47 28.79 8.36
C HIS A 288 37.03 29.25 9.71
N LEU A 289 38.35 29.37 9.80
CA LEU A 289 39.06 29.87 10.98
C LEU A 289 39.93 31.05 10.58
N ASP A 290 39.67 32.21 11.17
CA ASP A 290 40.60 33.33 11.18
C ASP A 290 41.41 33.33 12.48
N LEU A 291 42.71 33.60 12.39
CA LEU A 291 43.59 33.83 13.53
C LEU A 291 44.82 34.65 13.18
N THR A 292 45.49 35.18 14.20
CA THR A 292 46.82 35.79 14.09
C THR A 292 47.85 34.91 14.79
N GLU A 293 48.82 34.42 14.00
CA GLU A 293 49.96 33.64 14.48
C GLU A 293 51.18 34.55 14.70
N GLN A 294 51.92 34.30 15.77
CA GLN A 294 53.21 34.92 16.07
C GLN A 294 54.33 33.92 15.83
N ASN A 295 55.28 34.30 14.97
CA ASN A 295 56.47 33.51 14.75
C ASN A 295 57.37 33.51 16.00
N LEU A 296 57.64 32.33 16.55
CA LEU A 296 58.43 32.18 17.79
C LEU A 296 59.90 32.62 17.66
N ARG A 297 60.45 32.70 16.43
CA ARG A 297 61.84 33.11 16.17
C ARG A 297 61.96 34.60 15.88
N THR A 298 61.06 35.16 15.06
CA THR A 298 61.15 36.55 14.59
C THR A 298 60.24 37.51 15.36
N GLY A 299 59.25 37.01 16.10
CA GLY A 299 58.25 37.82 16.80
C GLY A 299 57.20 38.46 15.89
N ALA A 300 57.29 38.26 14.56
CA ALA A 300 56.37 38.83 13.58
C ALA A 300 54.97 38.19 13.67
N TYR A 301 53.94 39.02 13.47
CA TYR A 301 52.53 38.62 13.44
C TYR A 301 52.05 38.42 12.00
N THR A 302 51.29 37.37 11.77
CA THR A 302 50.70 37.05 10.47
C THR A 302 49.24 36.67 10.66
N GLU A 303 48.34 37.36 9.97
CA GLU A 303 46.94 36.97 9.84
C GLU A 303 46.84 35.72 8.95
N LYS A 304 45.99 34.78 9.36
CA LYS A 304 45.81 33.50 8.68
C LYS A 304 44.33 33.14 8.67
N SER A 305 43.86 32.72 7.51
CA SER A 305 42.52 32.19 7.31
C SER A 305 42.63 30.75 6.79
N VAL A 306 41.88 29.83 7.39
CA VAL A 306 41.94 28.39 7.08
C VAL A 306 40.53 27.84 6.91
N ASP A 307 40.28 27.24 5.75
CA ASP A 307 39.10 26.41 5.51
C ASP A 307 39.46 24.94 5.76
N ASP A 308 38.66 24.24 6.56
CA ASP A 308 38.84 22.80 6.77
C ASP A 308 37.50 22.08 6.97
N SER A 309 37.52 20.76 6.81
CA SER A 309 36.35 19.89 6.96
C SER A 309 36.57 18.86 8.05
N PHE A 310 35.63 18.77 8.98
CA PHE A 310 35.71 17.88 10.13
C PHE A 310 34.57 16.87 10.12
N GLY A 311 34.93 15.58 10.21
CA GLY A 311 33.98 14.48 10.32
C GLY A 311 33.62 14.19 11.78
N PHE A 312 32.35 13.93 12.07
CA PHE A 312 31.90 13.52 13.40
C PHE A 312 30.68 12.61 13.33
N THR A 313 30.34 11.99 14.47
CA THR A 313 29.16 11.14 14.60
C THR A 313 28.23 11.66 15.68
N ALA A 314 26.97 11.25 15.64
CA ALA A 314 26.00 11.59 16.66
C ALA A 314 25.05 10.41 16.92
N VAL A 315 24.73 10.20 18.19
CA VAL A 315 23.72 9.24 18.62
C VAL A 315 22.34 9.85 18.42
N LEU A 316 21.48 9.15 17.69
CA LEU A 316 20.08 9.51 17.49
C LEU A 316 19.19 8.72 18.45
N LYS A 317 18.42 9.42 19.28
CA LYS A 317 17.30 8.84 20.03
C LYS A 317 16.01 9.40 19.46
N VAL A 318 15.24 8.55 18.79
CA VAL A 318 14.03 8.95 18.08
C VAL A 318 12.86 8.02 18.39
N SER A 319 11.66 8.60 18.43
CA SER A 319 10.37 7.93 18.55
C SER A 319 9.40 8.54 17.52
N THR A 320 8.13 8.14 17.53
CA THR A 320 7.13 8.72 16.62
C THR A 320 6.88 10.22 16.83
N THR A 321 7.20 10.76 18.00
CA THR A 321 6.90 12.16 18.39
C THR A 321 8.05 12.95 18.99
N LYS A 322 9.11 12.28 19.47
CA LYS A 322 10.28 12.93 20.09
C LYS A 322 11.56 12.54 19.36
N VAL A 323 12.48 13.49 19.24
CA VAL A 323 13.83 13.28 18.71
C VAL A 323 14.87 14.01 19.56
N ARG A 324 16.01 13.37 19.77
CA ARG A 324 17.20 13.93 20.42
C ARG A 324 18.44 13.47 19.68
N VAL A 325 19.30 14.43 19.36
CA VAL A 325 20.63 14.20 18.78
C VAL A 325 21.68 14.46 19.85
N THR A 326 22.62 13.54 20.03
CA THR A 326 23.74 13.70 20.95
C THR A 326 25.05 13.49 20.19
N PRO A 327 25.77 14.57 19.85
CA PRO A 327 27.08 14.46 19.22
C PRO A 327 28.03 13.62 20.06
N VAL A 328 28.82 12.77 19.41
CA VAL A 328 29.90 12.04 20.04
C VAL A 328 31.17 12.84 19.78
N ALA A 329 31.72 13.45 20.83
CA ALA A 329 33.02 14.08 20.73
C ALA A 329 34.07 13.00 20.41
N SER A 330 34.94 13.27 19.45
CA SER A 330 36.17 12.49 19.29
C SER A 330 37.02 12.70 20.54
N GLU A 331 37.37 11.61 21.23
CA GLU A 331 38.39 11.60 22.29
C GLU A 331 39.77 11.99 21.74
#